data_AF-A0A7Y4YIN2-F1
#
_entry.id   AF-A0A7Y4YIN2-F1
#
_cell.length_a   1.000
_cell.length_b   1.000
_cell.length_c   1.000
_cell.angle_alpha   90.00
_cell.angle_beta   90.00
_cell.angle_gamma   90.00
#
_symmetry.space_group_name_H-M   'P 1'
#
loop_
_entity.id
_entity.type
_entity.pdbx_description
1 polymer ?
#
loop_
_entity_poly.entity_id
_entity_poly.type
_entity_poly.pdbx_seq_one_letter_code
_entity_poly.pdbx_strand_id
1 'polypeptide(L)'
;LGNWATQTLLERKVGITKVRGQAFYMKDFVLFPLLHPAAALHQGSMLEPLREDFKKLREFLDRTTKPAEPTTAPPIAAPTLDIEPPQPTQMDLFGS
;
A
#
# COMPACT_ATOMS: atom_id res chain seq x y z
N LEU A 1 3.75 -7.98 -0.90
CA LEU A 1 5.13 -7.94 -1.46
C LEU A 1 5.82 -9.25 -1.12
N GLY A 2 6.40 -9.98 -2.07
CA GLY A 2 6.98 -11.31 -1.83
C GLY A 2 6.10 -12.50 -2.25
N ASN A 3 6.68 -13.70 -2.10
CA ASN A 3 6.16 -14.94 -2.70
C ASN A 3 4.73 -15.30 -2.28
N TRP A 4 4.42 -15.25 -0.98
CA TRP A 4 3.10 -15.64 -0.48
C TRP A 4 1.99 -14.74 -1.04
N ALA A 5 2.15 -13.42 -0.95
CA ALA A 5 1.18 -12.46 -1.49
C ALA A 5 0.94 -12.66 -3.00
N THR A 6 2.00 -12.91 -3.76
CA THR A 6 1.90 -13.18 -5.19
C THR A 6 1.17 -14.49 -5.49
N GLN A 7 1.41 -15.55 -4.72
CA GLN A 7 0.71 -16.82 -4.89
C GLN A 7 -0.78 -16.71 -4.57
N THR A 8 -1.12 -15.99 -3.50
CA THR A 8 -2.52 -15.75 -3.09
C THR A 8 -3.27 -14.98 -4.17
N LEU A 9 -2.71 -13.89 -4.69
CA LEU A 9 -3.38 -13.05 -5.69
C LEU A 9 -3.43 -13.67 -7.08
N LEU A 10 -2.52 -14.59 -7.40
CA LEU A 10 -2.53 -15.34 -8.66
C LEU A 10 -3.27 -16.68 -8.55
N GLU A 11 -3.72 -17.06 -7.35
CA GLU A 11 -4.37 -18.35 -7.04
C GLU A 11 -3.57 -19.58 -7.54
N ARG A 12 -2.23 -19.47 -7.58
CA ARG A 12 -1.36 -20.54 -8.07
C ARG A 12 0.00 -20.53 -7.39
N LYS A 13 0.62 -21.71 -7.28
CA LYS A 13 2.01 -21.82 -6.84
C LYS A 13 2.97 -21.35 -7.94
N VAL A 14 3.62 -20.23 -7.70
CA VAL A 14 4.71 -19.68 -8.52
C VAL A 14 5.91 -19.35 -7.64
N GLY A 15 7.11 -19.42 -8.20
CA GLY A 15 8.31 -18.90 -7.55
C GLY A 15 8.45 -17.41 -7.83
N ILE A 16 8.52 -16.60 -6.78
CA ILE A 16 8.64 -15.12 -6.89
C ILE A 16 9.77 -14.69 -7.82
N THR A 17 10.88 -15.42 -7.84
CA THR A 17 12.04 -15.10 -8.68
C THR A 17 11.75 -15.17 -10.17
N LYS A 18 10.77 -15.96 -10.61
CA LYS A 18 10.39 -16.09 -12.02
C LYS A 18 9.40 -15.02 -12.49
N VAL A 19 8.62 -14.45 -11.57
CA VAL A 19 7.48 -13.58 -11.89
C VAL A 19 7.67 -12.13 -11.43
N ARG A 20 8.73 -11.83 -10.66
CA ARG A 20 9.05 -10.47 -10.20
C ARG A 20 9.34 -9.53 -11.37
N GLY A 21 8.97 -8.26 -11.22
CA GLY A 21 9.27 -7.23 -12.21
C GLY A 21 8.44 -7.34 -13.50
N GLN A 22 7.35 -8.10 -13.48
CA GLN A 22 6.41 -8.25 -14.60
C GLN A 22 5.00 -7.86 -14.16
N ALA A 23 4.27 -7.13 -15.01
CA ALA A 23 2.89 -6.78 -14.75
C ALA A 23 1.94 -7.92 -15.20
N PHE A 24 0.99 -8.28 -14.35
CA PHE A 24 -0.09 -9.22 -14.65
C PHE A 24 -1.41 -8.46 -14.61
N TYR A 25 -2.11 -8.44 -15.75
CA TYR A 25 -3.42 -7.80 -15.85
C TYR A 25 -4.48 -8.79 -15.34
N MET A 26 -5.12 -8.43 -14.23
CA MET A 26 -6.31 -9.12 -13.71
C MET A 26 -7.55 -8.40 -14.21
N LYS A 27 -8.74 -8.96 -13.94
CA LYS A 27 -10.02 -8.34 -14.35
C LYS A 27 -10.18 -6.92 -13.81
N ASP A 28 -9.86 -6.71 -12.54
CA ASP A 28 -10.19 -5.46 -11.84
C ASP A 28 -8.95 -4.62 -11.48
N PHE A 29 -7.75 -5.19 -11.57
CA PHE A 29 -6.52 -4.52 -11.18
C PHE A 29 -5.29 -5.08 -11.91
N VAL A 30 -4.17 -4.38 -11.81
CA VAL A 30 -2.88 -4.90 -12.27
C VAL A 30 -2.05 -5.35 -11.08
N LEU A 31 -1.57 -6.59 -11.12
CA LEU A 31 -0.66 -7.14 -10.14
C LEU A 31 0.79 -7.01 -10.61
N PHE A 32 1.64 -6.37 -9.82
CA PHE A 32 3.08 -6.26 -10.09
C PHE A 32 3.88 -6.94 -8.96
N PRO A 33 4.32 -8.20 -9.12
CA PRO A 33 5.07 -8.92 -8.10
C PRO A 33 6.46 -8.33 -7.88
N LEU A 34 6.88 -8.30 -6.61
CA LEU A 34 8.17 -7.78 -6.16
C LEU A 34 8.75 -8.70 -5.07
N LEU A 35 10.08 -8.73 -4.91
CA LEU A 35 10.74 -9.44 -3.81
C LEU A 35 10.44 -8.80 -2.45
N HIS A 36 10.18 -9.59 -1.41
CA HIS A 36 9.91 -9.06 -0.07
C HIS A 36 11.13 -8.27 0.46
N PRO A 37 10.98 -7.08 1.06
CA PRO A 37 12.13 -6.25 1.44
C PRO A 37 13.01 -6.93 2.50
N ALA A 38 12.40 -7.72 3.39
CA ALA A 38 13.14 -8.54 4.35
C ALA A 38 14.14 -9.51 3.70
N ALA A 39 13.91 -9.98 2.47
CA ALA A 39 14.88 -10.83 1.77
C ALA A 39 16.17 -10.07 1.43
N ALA A 40 16.04 -8.78 1.08
CA ALA A 40 17.18 -7.92 0.81
C ALA A 40 17.94 -7.51 2.09
N LEU A 41 17.24 -7.43 3.23
CA LEU A 41 17.88 -7.21 4.53
C LEU A 41 18.68 -8.42 5.01
N HIS A 42 18.15 -9.64 4.84
CA HIS A 42 18.85 -10.86 5.21
C HIS A 42 19.97 -11.23 4.24
N GLN A 43 19.77 -10.98 2.94
CA GLN A 43 20.73 -11.32 1.90
C GLN A 43 20.98 -10.09 1.01
N GLY A 44 22.07 -9.37 1.29
CA GLY A 44 22.39 -8.11 0.61
C GLY A 44 22.48 -8.23 -0.93
N SER A 45 22.79 -9.40 -1.47
CA SER A 45 22.76 -9.66 -2.92
C SER A 45 21.37 -9.49 -3.56
N MET A 46 20.30 -9.50 -2.75
CA MET A 46 18.92 -9.31 -3.21
C MET A 46 18.49 -7.84 -3.24
N LEU A 47 19.31 -6.90 -2.75
CA LEU A 47 19.04 -5.47 -2.88
C LEU A 47 19.03 -5.00 -4.34
N GLU A 48 19.97 -5.49 -5.14
CA GLU A 48 20.09 -5.06 -6.53
C GLU A 48 18.89 -5.51 -7.38
N PRO A 49 18.48 -6.80 -7.34
CA PRO A 49 17.23 -7.22 -7.97
C PRO A 49 16.00 -6.44 -7.48
N LEU A 50 15.93 -6.12 -6.19
CA LEU A 50 14.80 -5.37 -5.63
C LEU A 50 14.75 -3.94 -6.18
N ARG A 51 15.89 -3.26 -6.29
CA ARG A 51 15.96 -1.93 -6.90
C ARG A 51 15.52 -1.95 -8.36
N GLU A 52 16.00 -2.92 -9.14
CA GLU A 52 15.59 -3.09 -10.53
C GLU A 52 14.09 -3.35 -10.68
N ASP A 53 13.51 -4.15 -9.78
CA ASP A 53 12.06 -4.38 -9.78
C ASP A 53 11.28 -3.08 -9.52
N PHE A 54 11.71 -2.23 -8.59
CA PHE A 54 11.10 -0.92 -8.33
C PHE A 54 11.27 0.06 -9.49
N LYS A 55 12.41 0.02 -10.18
CA LYS A 55 12.65 0.83 -11.38
C LYS A 55 11.67 0.46 -12.49
N LYS A 56 11.48 -0.84 -12.75
CA LYS A 56 10.48 -1.34 -13.70
C LYS A 56 9.06 -0.96 -13.30
N LEU A 57 8.74 -1.01 -11.99
CA LEU A 57 7.45 -0.57 -11.48
C LEU A 57 7.21 0.91 -11.80
N ARG A 58 8.21 1.78 -11.57
CA ARG A 58 8.11 3.20 -11.94
C ARG A 58 7.86 3.37 -13.43
N GLU A 59 8.64 2.72 -14.29
CA GLU A 59 8.45 2.78 -15.74
C GLU A 59 7.06 2.28 -16.17
N PHE A 60 6.55 1.25 -15.49
CA PHE A 60 5.20 0.74 -15.72
C PHE A 60 4.13 1.76 -15.33
N LEU A 61 4.26 2.39 -14.16
CA LEU A 61 3.35 3.44 -13.70
C LEU A 61 3.39 4.65 -14.63
N ASP A 62 4.57 5.13 -15.02
CA ASP A 62 4.72 6.29 -15.92
C ASP A 62 4.02 6.07 -17.28
N ARG A 63 4.03 4.84 -17.79
CA ARG A 63 3.34 4.46 -19.04
C ARG A 63 1.82 4.34 -18.89
N THR A 64 1.35 3.94 -17.71
CA THR A 64 -0.07 3.64 -17.46
C THR A 64 -0.82 4.82 -16.85
N THR A 65 -0.12 5.74 -16.19
CA THR A 65 -0.68 6.88 -15.45
C THR A 65 -0.90 8.13 -16.30
N LYS A 66 -1.05 8.02 -17.63
CA LYS A 66 -1.40 9.18 -18.47
C LYS A 66 -2.57 9.91 -17.78
N PRO A 67 -2.39 11.17 -17.31
CA PRO A 67 -3.32 11.75 -16.36
C PRO A 67 -4.73 11.77 -16.94
N ALA A 68 -5.65 11.04 -16.30
CA ALA A 68 -7.02 11.51 -16.25
C ALA A 68 -6.93 12.87 -15.56
N GLU A 69 -7.33 13.92 -16.27
CA GLU A 69 -7.44 15.26 -15.69
C GLU A 69 -8.08 15.15 -14.30
N PRO A 70 -7.56 15.91 -13.31
CA PRO A 70 -8.12 15.86 -11.96
C PRO A 70 -9.59 16.24 -12.05
N THR A 71 -10.47 15.24 -12.03
CA THR A 71 -11.88 15.48 -11.78
C THR A 71 -11.91 16.15 -10.41
N THR A 72 -12.43 17.37 -10.41
CA THR A 72 -12.70 18.15 -9.21
C THR A 72 -13.71 17.37 -8.39
N ALA A 73 -13.22 16.40 -7.60
CA ALA A 73 -13.96 15.86 -6.49
C ALA A 73 -13.89 16.92 -5.38
N PRO A 74 -15.01 17.41 -4.86
CA PRO A 74 -15.01 18.39 -3.78
C PRO A 74 -14.24 17.82 -2.58
N PRO A 75 -13.56 18.66 -1.79
CA PRO A 75 -12.88 18.20 -0.60
C PRO A 75 -13.94 17.58 0.32
N ILE A 76 -13.87 16.26 0.50
CA ILE A 76 -14.58 15.61 1.60
C ILE A 76 -13.91 16.16 2.86
N ALA A 77 -14.56 17.15 3.46
CA ALA A 77 -14.21 17.67 4.76
C ALA A 77 -14.02 16.48 5.70
N ALA A 78 -12.87 16.44 6.37
CA ALA A 78 -12.61 15.46 7.41
C ALA A 78 -13.84 15.41 8.34
N PRO A 79 -14.33 14.22 8.73
CA PRO A 79 -15.30 14.15 9.80
C PRO A 79 -14.59 14.70 11.04
N THR A 80 -14.92 15.94 11.42
CA THR A 80 -14.63 16.47 12.75
C THR A 80 -15.32 15.51 13.70
N LEU A 81 -14.51 14.70 14.40
CA LEU A 81 -15.00 13.98 15.57
C LEU A 81 -15.27 15.07 16.61
N ASP A 82 -16.53 15.45 16.77
CA ASP A 82 -17.02 16.25 17.90
C ASP A 82 -16.84 15.43 19.17
N ILE A 83 -15.61 15.41 19.67
CA ILE A 83 -15.30 14.91 21.01
C ILE A 83 -15.78 16.01 21.95
N GLU A 84 -17.02 15.89 22.41
CA GLU A 84 -17.56 16.73 23.48
C GLU A 84 -16.62 16.58 24.70
N PRO A 85 -16.05 17.68 25.22
CA PRO A 85 -15.16 17.58 26.37
C PRO A 85 -15.96 17.04 27.57
N PRO A 86 -15.42 16.08 28.35
CA PRO A 86 -16.14 15.55 29.50
C PRO A 86 -16.37 16.68 30.50
N GLN A 87 -17.65 16.97 30.77
CA GLN A 87 -18.03 17.94 31.77
C GLN A 87 -17.47 17.50 33.14
N PRO A 88 -16.63 18.29 33.82
CA PRO A 88 -16.17 17.94 35.15
C PRO A 88 -17.37 17.92 36.09
N THR A 89 -17.75 16.73 36.54
CA THR A 89 -18.79 16.55 37.55
C THR A 89 -18.25 17.00 38.89
N GLN A 90 -18.40 18.28 39.24
CA GLN A 90 -18.02 18.81 40.54
C GLN A 90 -19.08 18.39 41.56
N MET A 91 -18.76 17.40 42.40
CA MET A 91 -19.57 17.10 43.58
C MET A 91 -19.35 18.21 44.60
N ASP A 92 -20.41 18.93 44.94
CA ASP A 92 -20.43 19.96 45.98
C ASP A 92 -20.19 19.30 47.36
N LEU A 93 -18.96 19.42 47.87
CA LEU A 93 -18.52 18.76 49.11
C LEU A 93 -18.63 19.64 50.36
N PHE A 94 -19.23 20.83 50.27
CA PHE A 94 -19.39 21.72 51.43
C PHE A 94 -20.81 22.30 51.48
N GLY A 95 -21.73 21.49 52.02
CA GLY A 95 -22.99 21.97 52.59
C GLY A 95 -22.75 22.71 53.91
N SER A 96 -23.67 23.64 54.19
CA SER A 96 -23.70 24.63 55.29
C SER A 96 -23.43 24.13 56.70
#